data_AF-A0A7W0P3E7-F1
#
_entry.id   AF-A0A7W0P3E7-F1
#
_cell.length_a   1.000
_cell.length_b   1.000
_cell.length_c   1.000
_cell.angle_alpha   90.00
_cell.angle_beta   90.00
_cell.angle_gamma   90.00
#
_symmetry.space_group_name_H-M   'P 1'
#
loop_
_entity.id
_entity.type
_entity.pdbx_description
1 polymer ?
#
loop_
_entity_poly.entity_id
_entity_poly.type
_entity_poly.pdbx_seq_one_letter_code
_entity_poly.pdbx_strand_id
1 'polypeptide(L)'
;QTIYAFTGASPEHLLDFTRRFPHATVVRLEENYRSTPEVLELANRLAPRLGGIRKTLRSNMPSGPSPIARAVPDEVAEVTVVVEAVRRLHLEETVPLEEIAVLYRTNARSEPFEEAFAAAGIPYQVRDGAFLRRPGPRAVLQRLKRTNAHAGVLEAVVGIADQLGYDPEASPDADEEVTRQSDLARMRSLAAEFEGADPGGDLAAFLAELTQRFSTAHSGRGVNLLTYHRAKGLEFDAVFLPRLVDGELPFRSGRAKADPQEERRLLYVGITRARRYLFLTWPVDGRSRPSPFLDEMGISSAGAPARSSAPRVAVTVERGGALFDRLKEWRRERAQADGVPAYVVFHDRTLAEIAERQCKDRADLAAVSGVGPAKLERYADEVLAIVAAD
;
A
#
# COMPACT_ATOMS: atom_id res chain seq x y z
N GLN A 1 24.41 0.15 1.10
CA GLN A 1 23.41 0.22 0.01
C GLN A 1 23.72 -0.78 -1.11
N THR A 2 24.40 -1.89 -0.82
CA THR A 2 24.53 -3.03 -1.74
C THR A 2 23.25 -3.84 -1.63
N ILE A 3 22.48 -3.87 -2.72
CA ILE A 3 21.14 -4.49 -2.83
C ILE A 3 21.01 -5.27 -4.16
N TYR A 4 22.14 -5.71 -4.71
CA TYR A 4 22.22 -6.43 -5.97
C TYR A 4 23.13 -7.67 -5.82
N ALA A 5 23.16 -8.30 -4.64
CA ALA A 5 24.00 -9.47 -4.42
C ALA A 5 23.55 -10.65 -5.31
N PHE A 6 22.26 -10.72 -5.65
CA PHE A 6 21.72 -11.67 -6.62
C PHE A 6 22.33 -11.54 -8.03
N THR A 7 22.89 -10.37 -8.40
CA THR A 7 23.66 -10.20 -9.65
C THR A 7 25.17 -10.22 -9.41
N GLY A 8 25.64 -10.73 -8.27
CA GLY A 8 27.05 -10.87 -7.93
C GLY A 8 27.69 -9.67 -7.22
N ALA A 9 26.93 -8.66 -6.78
CA ALA A 9 27.51 -7.53 -6.06
C ALA A 9 27.86 -7.89 -4.60
N SER A 10 29.15 -7.80 -4.23
CA SER A 10 29.60 -8.03 -2.85
C SER A 10 29.91 -6.72 -2.12
N PRO A 11 29.40 -6.51 -0.88
CA PRO A 11 29.80 -5.38 -0.04
C PRO A 11 31.27 -5.46 0.39
N GLU A 12 31.89 -6.65 0.36
CA GLU A 12 33.27 -6.88 0.81
C GLU A 12 34.28 -6.04 0.05
N HIS A 13 34.06 -5.77 -1.25
CA HIS A 13 34.97 -4.93 -2.03
C HIS A 13 35.16 -3.53 -1.44
N LEU A 14 34.11 -2.95 -0.85
CA LEU A 14 34.18 -1.65 -0.19
C LEU A 14 34.65 -1.76 1.27
N LEU A 15 34.26 -2.83 1.97
CA LEU A 15 34.65 -3.03 3.38
C LEU A 15 36.14 -3.37 3.52
N ASP A 16 36.69 -4.10 2.56
CA ASP A 16 38.11 -4.44 2.50
C ASP A 16 38.97 -3.35 1.84
N PHE A 17 38.38 -2.24 1.40
CA PHE A 17 39.10 -1.26 0.59
C PHE A 17 40.35 -0.72 1.29
N THR A 18 40.23 -0.36 2.57
CA THR A 18 41.36 0.11 3.40
C THR A 18 42.37 -0.98 3.73
N ARG A 19 41.95 -2.25 3.72
CA ARG A 19 42.83 -3.42 3.88
C ARG A 19 43.66 -3.67 2.61
N ARG A 20 43.05 -3.49 1.44
CA ARG A 20 43.70 -3.65 0.12
C ARG A 20 44.55 -2.45 -0.26
N PHE A 21 44.16 -1.25 0.15
CA PHE A 21 44.84 0.01 -0.13
C PHE A 21 45.11 0.76 1.20
N PRO A 22 46.17 0.39 1.95
CA PRO A 22 46.44 0.97 3.27
C PRO A 22 46.70 2.48 3.27
N HIS A 23 47.14 3.02 2.13
CA HIS A 23 47.45 4.45 1.96
C HIS A 23 46.25 5.28 1.49
N ALA A 24 45.06 4.67 1.32
CA ALA A 24 43.89 5.38 0.84
C ALA A 24 43.33 6.35 1.90
N THR A 25 43.02 7.57 1.48
CA THR A 25 42.28 8.53 2.30
C THR A 25 40.79 8.15 2.33
N VAL A 26 40.24 7.96 3.54
CA VAL A 26 38.81 7.68 3.72
C VAL A 26 38.08 8.97 4.07
N VAL A 27 37.27 9.48 3.14
CA VAL A 27 36.37 10.61 3.39
C VAL A 27 34.97 10.06 3.67
N ARG A 28 34.37 10.47 4.80
CA ARG A 28 33.00 10.08 5.17
C ARG A 28 32.07 11.27 4.97
N LEU A 29 31.05 11.08 4.13
CA LEU A 29 30.00 12.06 3.93
C LEU A 29 28.81 11.67 4.82
N GLU A 30 28.67 12.35 5.95
CA GLU A 30 27.61 12.10 6.94
C GLU A 30 26.46 13.12 6.84
N GLU A 31 26.67 14.22 6.14
CA GLU A 31 25.63 15.22 5.86
C GLU A 31 24.72 14.75 4.73
N ASN A 32 23.42 14.79 4.99
CA ASN A 32 22.38 14.43 4.05
C ASN A 32 21.55 15.66 3.69
N TYR A 33 21.50 15.95 2.39
CA TYR A 33 20.84 17.13 1.82
C TYR A 33 19.48 16.79 1.18
N ARG A 34 18.95 15.60 1.46
CA ARG A 34 17.73 15.07 0.81
C ARG A 34 16.57 14.98 1.78
N SER A 35 16.79 14.24 2.86
CA SER A 35 15.74 13.77 3.76
C SER A 35 15.68 14.66 5.00
N THR A 36 14.47 14.92 5.49
CA THR A 36 14.26 15.63 6.76
C THR A 36 14.91 14.88 7.94
N PRO A 37 15.19 15.56 9.06
CA PRO A 37 15.69 14.94 10.28
C PRO A 37 14.86 13.72 10.70
N GLU A 38 13.52 13.80 10.64
CA GLU A 38 12.60 12.77 11.12
C GLU A 38 12.67 11.48 10.28
N VAL A 39 12.82 11.62 8.96
CA VAL A 39 13.04 10.48 8.06
C VAL A 39 14.40 9.82 8.34
N LEU A 40 15.45 10.64 8.53
CA LEU A 40 16.79 10.11 8.82
C LEU A 40 16.90 9.49 10.20
N GLU A 41 16.19 10.00 11.20
CA GLU A 41 16.13 9.39 12.52
C GLU A 41 15.62 7.95 12.43
N LEU A 42 14.52 7.72 11.70
CA LEU A 42 14.01 6.37 11.49
C LEU A 42 15.03 5.49 10.74
N ALA A 43 15.64 6.01 9.67
CA ALA A 43 16.66 5.28 8.92
C ALA A 43 17.89 4.91 9.79
N ASN A 44 18.32 5.83 10.66
CA ASN A 44 19.46 5.66 11.55
C ASN A 44 19.20 4.61 12.63
N ARG A 45 17.94 4.33 13.02
CA ARG A 45 17.61 3.20 13.91
C ARG A 45 17.94 1.84 13.29
N LEU A 46 17.85 1.75 11.96
CA LEU A 46 18.19 0.52 11.22
C LEU A 46 19.69 0.43 10.88
N ALA A 47 20.38 1.58 10.79
CA ALA A 47 21.78 1.69 10.34
C ALA A 47 22.78 0.75 11.05
N PRO A 48 22.74 0.56 12.40
CA PRO A 48 23.65 -0.35 13.09
C PRO A 48 23.56 -1.81 12.65
N ARG A 49 22.40 -2.23 12.10
CA ARG A 49 22.13 -3.62 11.71
C ARG A 49 22.34 -3.90 10.22
N LEU A 50 22.72 -2.89 9.42
CA LEU A 50 22.89 -3.03 7.97
C LEU A 50 24.11 -3.85 7.54
N GLY A 51 25.07 -4.00 8.44
CA GLY A 51 26.42 -4.48 8.10
C GLY A 51 27.24 -3.41 7.38
N GLY A 52 28.54 -3.39 7.65
CA GLY A 52 29.50 -2.48 7.03
C GLY A 52 29.96 -1.32 7.91
N ILE A 53 30.56 -0.29 7.28
CA ILE A 53 31.13 0.85 8.00
C ILE A 53 30.00 1.65 8.68
N ARG A 54 30.10 1.80 10.00
CA ARG A 54 29.17 2.61 10.79
C ARG A 54 29.19 4.05 10.28
N LYS A 55 28.00 4.57 9.97
CA LYS A 55 27.75 5.96 9.62
C LYS A 55 26.42 6.37 10.21
N THR A 56 26.36 7.59 10.73
CA THR A 56 25.13 8.21 11.20
C THR A 56 24.88 9.41 10.30
N LEU A 57 23.77 9.40 9.58
CA LEU A 57 23.43 10.52 8.69
C LEU A 57 22.84 11.66 9.51
N ARG A 58 23.29 12.89 9.27
CA ARG A 58 22.74 14.13 9.83
C ARG A 58 22.06 14.91 8.72
N SER A 59 20.85 15.37 8.95
CA SER A 59 20.11 16.15 7.94
C SER A 59 20.59 17.60 7.93
N ASN A 60 20.73 18.16 6.73
CA ASN A 60 20.85 19.61 6.49
C ASN A 60 19.52 20.23 6.00
N MET A 61 18.44 19.45 6.00
CA MET A 61 17.10 19.92 5.66
C MET A 61 16.40 20.48 6.90
N PRO A 62 15.43 21.41 6.73
CA PRO A 62 14.52 21.78 7.80
C PRO A 62 13.76 20.57 8.35
N SER A 63 13.28 20.70 9.59
CA SER A 63 12.35 19.73 10.20
C SER A 63 11.11 19.57 9.32
N GLY A 64 10.64 18.32 9.23
CA GLY A 64 9.45 17.95 8.48
C GLY A 64 8.48 17.13 9.33
N PRO A 65 7.45 16.56 8.70
CA PRO A 65 6.48 15.73 9.39
C PRO A 65 7.10 14.41 9.84
N SER A 66 6.69 13.92 11.01
CA SER A 66 7.08 12.60 11.51
C SER A 66 6.61 11.49 10.55
N PRO A 67 7.43 10.46 10.29
CA PRO A 67 7.00 9.27 9.57
C PRO A 67 5.75 8.64 10.20
N ILE A 68 4.79 8.26 9.36
CA ILE A 68 3.56 7.60 9.78
C ILE A 68 3.74 6.10 9.64
N ALA A 69 3.76 5.38 10.76
CA ALA A 69 3.78 3.93 10.79
C ALA A 69 2.45 3.40 11.33
N ARG A 70 1.73 2.59 10.55
CA ARG A 70 0.37 2.16 10.92
C ARG A 70 0.07 0.72 10.49
N ALA A 71 -0.38 -0.08 11.45
CA ALA A 71 -1.07 -1.34 11.20
C ALA A 71 -2.47 -1.09 10.60
N VAL A 72 -2.86 -1.86 9.58
CA VAL A 72 -4.16 -1.78 8.92
C VAL A 72 -4.88 -3.13 8.97
N PRO A 73 -6.23 -3.20 8.90
CA PRO A 73 -6.95 -4.46 9.08
C PRO A 73 -6.55 -5.56 8.10
N ASP A 74 -6.43 -5.22 6.83
CA ASP A 74 -6.15 -6.16 5.73
C ASP A 74 -5.48 -5.43 4.54
N GLU A 75 -5.18 -6.19 3.48
CA GLU A 75 -4.53 -5.67 2.27
C GLU A 75 -5.41 -4.66 1.51
N VAL A 76 -6.73 -4.81 1.52
CA VAL A 76 -7.66 -3.91 0.83
C VAL A 76 -7.71 -2.56 1.53
N ALA A 77 -7.79 -2.58 2.86
CA ALA A 77 -7.69 -1.40 3.70
C ALA A 77 -6.34 -0.71 3.54
N GLU A 78 -5.24 -1.46 3.36
CA GLU A 78 -3.91 -0.90 3.09
C GLU A 78 -3.90 -0.07 1.81
N VAL A 79 -4.42 -0.62 0.71
CA VAL A 79 -4.50 0.08 -0.58
C VAL A 79 -5.35 1.35 -0.45
N THR A 80 -6.52 1.24 0.19
CA THR A 80 -7.43 2.37 0.42
C THR A 80 -6.73 3.50 1.19
N VAL A 81 -6.03 3.14 2.27
CA VAL A 81 -5.25 4.07 3.09
C VAL A 81 -4.19 4.81 2.29
N VAL A 82 -3.48 4.11 1.40
CA VAL A 82 -2.44 4.71 0.56
C VAL A 82 -3.08 5.68 -0.43
N VAL A 83 -4.15 5.28 -1.12
CA VAL A 83 -4.87 6.14 -2.08
C VAL A 83 -5.39 7.42 -1.42
N GLU A 84 -6.00 7.32 -0.25
CA GLU A 84 -6.48 8.48 0.52
C GLU A 84 -5.34 9.40 0.93
N ALA A 85 -4.23 8.85 1.41
CA ALA A 85 -3.07 9.62 1.81
C ALA A 85 -2.42 10.34 0.63
N VAL A 86 -2.31 9.67 -0.53
CA VAL A 86 -1.82 10.29 -1.78
C VAL A 86 -2.72 11.45 -2.20
N ARG A 87 -4.05 11.24 -2.22
CA ARG A 87 -5.01 12.29 -2.55
C ARG A 87 -4.88 13.49 -1.59
N ARG A 88 -4.75 13.23 -0.29
CA ARG A 88 -4.57 14.28 0.72
C ARG A 88 -3.28 15.08 0.49
N LEU A 89 -2.15 14.40 0.29
CA LEU A 89 -0.87 15.07 0.01
C LEU A 89 -0.94 15.94 -1.25
N HIS A 90 -1.64 15.46 -2.28
CA HIS A 90 -1.78 16.20 -3.52
C HIS A 90 -2.67 17.45 -3.36
N LEU A 91 -3.81 17.31 -2.69
CA LEU A 91 -4.81 18.37 -2.59
C LEU A 91 -4.52 19.39 -1.48
N GLU A 92 -4.04 18.93 -0.32
CA GLU A 92 -3.87 19.77 0.87
C GLU A 92 -2.42 20.25 1.02
N GLU A 93 -1.45 19.36 0.77
CA GLU A 93 -0.02 19.66 0.93
C GLU A 93 0.64 20.07 -0.41
N THR A 94 -0.13 20.10 -1.50
CA THR A 94 0.31 20.50 -2.86
C THR A 94 1.50 19.71 -3.40
N VAL A 95 1.68 18.46 -2.96
CA VAL A 95 2.74 17.58 -3.45
C VAL A 95 2.40 17.14 -4.89
N PRO A 96 3.28 17.37 -5.89
CA PRO A 96 3.07 16.88 -7.25
C PRO A 96 3.01 15.35 -7.28
N LEU A 97 2.11 14.76 -8.07
CA LEU A 97 1.96 13.30 -8.12
C LEU A 97 3.25 12.59 -8.57
N GLU A 98 4.01 13.22 -9.48
CA GLU A 98 5.32 12.73 -9.93
C GLU A 98 6.40 12.70 -8.82
N GLU A 99 6.18 13.42 -7.72
CA GLU A 99 7.04 13.44 -6.52
C GLU A 99 6.52 12.49 -5.42
N ILE A 100 5.55 11.64 -5.74
CA ILE A 100 5.02 10.60 -4.86
C ILE A 100 5.41 9.22 -5.40
N ALA A 101 5.86 8.34 -4.51
CA ALA A 101 6.17 6.95 -4.85
C ALA A 101 5.58 5.93 -3.87
N VAL A 102 5.10 4.81 -4.41
CA VAL A 102 4.74 3.61 -3.66
C VAL A 102 5.75 2.52 -3.98
N LEU A 103 6.48 2.06 -2.95
CA LEU A 103 7.57 1.09 -3.08
C LEU A 103 7.19 -0.28 -2.54
N TYR A 104 7.35 -1.30 -3.36
CA TYR A 104 7.04 -2.69 -3.00
C TYR A 104 8.21 -3.63 -3.30
N ARG A 105 8.23 -4.81 -2.67
CA ARG A 105 9.34 -5.77 -2.82
C ARG A 105 9.30 -6.51 -4.16
N THR A 106 8.11 -6.92 -4.60
CA THR A 106 7.88 -7.71 -5.80
C THR A 106 6.88 -7.02 -6.72
N ASN A 107 7.02 -7.21 -8.03
CA ASN A 107 6.13 -6.58 -9.02
C ASN A 107 4.68 -7.06 -8.92
N ALA A 108 4.44 -8.25 -8.35
CA ALA A 108 3.11 -8.76 -8.07
C ALA A 108 2.25 -7.76 -7.27
N ARG A 109 2.89 -6.95 -6.42
CA ARG A 109 2.21 -6.01 -5.52
C ARG A 109 1.88 -4.66 -6.17
N SER A 110 2.21 -4.44 -7.45
CA SER A 110 1.82 -3.20 -8.15
C SER A 110 0.33 -3.17 -8.46
N GLU A 111 -0.22 -4.32 -8.85
CA GLU A 111 -1.55 -4.45 -9.45
C GLU A 111 -2.69 -3.87 -8.60
N PRO A 112 -2.78 -4.13 -7.28
CA PRO A 112 -3.85 -3.55 -6.47
C PRO A 112 -3.82 -2.02 -6.41
N PHE A 113 -2.62 -1.43 -6.47
CA PHE A 113 -2.47 0.03 -6.52
C PHE A 113 -2.79 0.57 -7.91
N GLU A 114 -2.43 -0.14 -8.98
CA GLU A 114 -2.79 0.23 -10.36
C GLU A 114 -4.31 0.35 -10.52
N GLU A 115 -5.05 -0.68 -10.07
CA GLU A 115 -6.51 -0.71 -10.12
C GLU A 115 -7.12 0.38 -9.23
N ALA A 116 -6.63 0.54 -8.00
CA ALA A 116 -7.19 1.53 -7.07
C ALA A 116 -6.92 2.99 -7.49
N PHE A 117 -5.73 3.29 -8.03
CA PHE A 117 -5.44 4.63 -8.56
C PHE A 117 -6.26 4.94 -9.82
N ALA A 118 -6.43 3.97 -10.72
CA ALA A 118 -7.30 4.11 -11.88
C ALA A 118 -8.75 4.39 -11.45
N ALA A 119 -9.29 3.60 -10.50
CA ALA A 119 -10.62 3.79 -9.96
C ALA A 119 -10.81 5.16 -9.26
N ALA A 120 -9.77 5.66 -8.61
CA ALA A 120 -9.78 6.98 -7.95
C ALA A 120 -9.55 8.16 -8.92
N GLY A 121 -9.29 7.90 -10.20
CA GLY A 121 -8.93 8.92 -11.18
C GLY A 121 -7.59 9.60 -10.90
N ILE A 122 -6.67 8.91 -10.22
CA ILE A 122 -5.34 9.42 -9.88
C ILE A 122 -4.33 8.92 -10.92
N PRO A 123 -3.66 9.80 -11.67
CA PRO A 123 -2.60 9.41 -12.59
C PRO A 123 -1.46 8.65 -11.89
N TYR A 124 -1.03 7.55 -12.48
CA TYR A 124 0.11 6.75 -11.99
C TYR A 124 1.00 6.26 -13.13
N GLN A 125 2.23 5.86 -12.79
CA GLN A 125 3.20 5.30 -13.70
C GLN A 125 3.93 4.11 -13.07
N VAL A 126 3.96 2.98 -13.77
CA VAL A 126 4.64 1.76 -13.30
C VAL A 126 6.00 1.63 -13.97
N ARG A 127 7.09 1.79 -13.20
CA ARG A 127 8.45 1.75 -13.78
C ARG A 127 8.94 0.33 -14.10
N ASP A 128 8.35 -0.69 -13.47
CA ASP A 128 8.70 -2.10 -13.66
C ASP A 128 7.77 -2.84 -14.68
N GLY A 129 6.92 -2.08 -15.38
CA GLY A 129 5.95 -2.60 -16.34
C GLY A 129 4.58 -2.81 -15.70
N ALA A 130 3.58 -2.07 -16.21
CA ALA A 130 2.19 -2.18 -15.79
C ALA A 130 1.66 -3.61 -15.90
N PHE A 131 0.70 -3.98 -15.07
CA PHE A 131 0.13 -5.33 -14.97
C PHE A 131 -0.11 -5.99 -16.33
N LEU A 132 -0.91 -5.35 -17.21
CA LEU A 132 -1.24 -5.89 -18.53
C LEU A 132 -0.05 -6.05 -19.49
N ARG A 133 1.09 -5.42 -19.21
CA ARG A 133 2.32 -5.51 -20.01
C ARG A 133 3.31 -6.54 -19.47
N ARG A 134 3.10 -7.08 -18.26
CA ARG A 134 3.96 -8.11 -17.66
C ARG A 134 3.85 -9.43 -18.42
N PRO A 135 4.87 -10.33 -18.37
CA PRO A 135 4.92 -11.54 -19.20
C PRO A 135 3.68 -12.43 -19.11
N GLY A 136 3.14 -12.67 -17.90
CA GLY A 136 1.95 -13.50 -17.68
C GLY A 136 0.70 -12.90 -18.35
N PRO A 137 0.22 -11.71 -17.93
CA PRO A 137 -0.98 -11.08 -18.49
C PRO A 137 -0.83 -10.80 -19.99
N ARG A 138 0.34 -10.35 -20.44
CA ARG A 138 0.62 -10.13 -21.86
C ARG A 138 0.46 -11.41 -22.67
N ALA A 139 0.98 -12.54 -22.18
CA ALA A 139 0.84 -13.82 -22.87
C ALA A 139 -0.61 -14.28 -22.94
N VAL A 140 -1.38 -14.09 -21.86
CA VAL A 140 -2.83 -14.36 -21.83
C VAL A 140 -3.55 -13.51 -22.88
N LEU A 141 -3.33 -12.18 -22.87
CA LEU A 141 -3.95 -11.25 -23.82
C LEU A 141 -3.59 -11.55 -25.28
N GLN A 142 -2.34 -11.94 -25.56
CA GLN A 142 -1.91 -12.31 -26.91
C GLN A 142 -2.57 -13.59 -27.42
N ARG A 143 -2.79 -14.57 -26.54
CA ARG A 143 -3.48 -15.82 -26.88
C ARG A 143 -4.98 -15.60 -27.05
N LEU A 144 -5.61 -14.84 -26.15
CA LEU A 144 -7.02 -14.46 -26.25
C LEU A 144 -7.36 -13.80 -27.60
N LYS A 145 -6.53 -12.86 -28.07
CA LYS A 145 -6.72 -12.19 -29.37
C LYS A 145 -6.71 -13.13 -30.58
N ARG A 146 -6.21 -14.36 -30.43
CA ARG A 146 -6.16 -15.38 -31.49
C ARG A 146 -7.25 -16.43 -31.33
N THR A 147 -7.98 -16.41 -30.22
CA THR A 147 -9.08 -17.32 -29.96
C THR A 147 -10.33 -16.80 -30.66
N ASN A 148 -10.89 -17.56 -31.58
CA ASN A 148 -12.27 -17.37 -32.03
C ASN A 148 -13.19 -17.91 -30.91
N ALA A 149 -13.58 -17.06 -29.97
CA ALA A 149 -14.32 -17.50 -28.80
C ALA A 149 -15.83 -17.59 -29.12
N HIS A 150 -16.31 -18.83 -29.30
CA HIS A 150 -17.69 -19.21 -28.96
C HIS A 150 -17.81 -19.71 -27.50
N ALA A 151 -16.67 -19.89 -26.81
CA ALA A 151 -16.59 -20.25 -25.39
C ALA A 151 -16.62 -19.00 -24.49
N GLY A 152 -17.01 -19.17 -23.23
CA GLY A 152 -17.03 -18.10 -22.23
C GLY A 152 -15.64 -17.50 -21.99
N VAL A 153 -15.60 -16.24 -21.55
CA VAL A 153 -14.36 -15.50 -21.25
C VAL A 153 -13.56 -16.17 -20.15
N LEU A 154 -14.21 -16.63 -19.07
CA LEU A 154 -13.54 -17.30 -17.96
C LEU A 154 -12.94 -18.62 -18.39
N GLU A 155 -13.70 -19.43 -19.13
CA GLU A 155 -13.22 -20.71 -19.67
C GLU A 155 -11.97 -20.51 -20.54
N ALA A 156 -12.01 -19.51 -21.43
CA ALA A 156 -10.88 -19.17 -22.28
C ALA A 156 -9.65 -18.72 -21.47
N VAL A 157 -9.83 -17.86 -20.47
CA VAL A 157 -8.73 -17.35 -19.63
C VAL A 157 -8.13 -18.46 -18.78
N VAL A 158 -8.96 -19.31 -18.14
CA VAL A 158 -8.50 -20.45 -17.35
C VAL A 158 -7.70 -21.41 -18.22
N GLY A 159 -8.25 -21.82 -19.38
CA GLY A 159 -7.56 -22.73 -20.29
C GLY A 159 -6.21 -22.17 -20.77
N ILE A 160 -6.13 -20.87 -21.06
CA ILE A 160 -4.87 -20.22 -21.44
C ILE A 160 -3.89 -20.15 -20.26
N ALA A 161 -4.34 -19.79 -19.07
CA ALA A 161 -3.50 -19.71 -17.88
C ALA A 161 -2.90 -21.08 -17.52
N ASP A 162 -3.70 -22.14 -17.58
CA ASP A 162 -3.27 -23.51 -17.33
C ASP A 162 -2.24 -23.96 -18.38
N GLN A 163 -2.44 -23.64 -19.67
CA GLN A 163 -1.45 -23.89 -20.73
C GLN A 163 -0.15 -23.06 -20.57
N LEU A 164 -0.21 -21.95 -19.85
CA LEU A 164 0.96 -21.15 -19.48
C LEU A 164 1.61 -21.68 -18.19
N GLY A 165 1.14 -22.79 -17.64
CA GLY A 165 1.70 -23.39 -16.44
C GLY A 165 1.35 -22.62 -15.17
N TYR A 166 0.13 -22.11 -15.09
CA TYR A 166 -0.43 -21.67 -13.81
C TYR A 166 -0.61 -22.89 -12.90
N ASP A 167 -0.19 -22.76 -11.65
CA ASP A 167 -0.39 -23.76 -10.62
C ASP A 167 -0.70 -23.04 -9.29
N PRO A 168 -1.92 -23.19 -8.73
CA PRO A 168 -2.33 -22.51 -7.50
C PRO A 168 -1.52 -22.96 -6.28
N GLU A 169 -0.91 -24.14 -6.31
CA GLU A 169 -0.09 -24.70 -5.23
C GLU A 169 1.41 -24.50 -5.48
N ALA A 170 1.78 -23.77 -6.54
CA ALA A 170 3.16 -23.49 -6.86
C ALA A 170 3.83 -22.72 -5.72
N SER A 171 5.00 -23.21 -5.29
CA SER A 171 5.87 -22.51 -4.35
C SER A 171 7.23 -22.24 -5.01
N PRO A 172 7.31 -21.29 -5.95
CA PRO A 172 8.49 -21.09 -6.76
C PRO A 172 9.62 -20.41 -5.98
N ASP A 173 10.85 -20.79 -6.35
CA ASP A 173 12.09 -20.33 -5.72
C ASP A 173 12.64 -19.03 -6.36
N ALA A 174 11.86 -18.32 -7.17
CA ALA A 174 12.29 -17.11 -7.86
C ALA A 174 11.20 -16.03 -7.86
N ASP A 175 11.56 -14.79 -7.51
CA ASP A 175 10.67 -13.63 -7.44
C ASP A 175 9.91 -13.38 -8.75
N GLU A 176 10.57 -13.60 -9.89
CA GLU A 176 9.97 -13.46 -11.23
C GLU A 176 8.85 -14.49 -11.45
N GLU A 177 9.05 -15.72 -10.99
CA GLU A 177 8.08 -16.80 -11.13
C GLU A 177 6.94 -16.64 -10.11
N VAL A 178 7.21 -16.21 -8.88
CA VAL A 178 6.18 -15.78 -7.91
C VAL A 178 5.26 -14.73 -8.55
N THR A 179 5.87 -13.72 -9.19
CA THR A 179 5.14 -12.66 -9.88
C THR A 179 4.29 -13.23 -11.02
N ARG A 180 4.86 -14.12 -11.84
CA ARG A 180 4.14 -14.73 -12.97
C ARG A 180 2.93 -15.57 -12.52
N GLN A 181 3.08 -16.38 -11.47
CA GLN A 181 1.98 -17.18 -10.91
C GLN A 181 0.87 -16.28 -10.34
N SER A 182 1.25 -15.26 -9.57
CA SER A 182 0.31 -14.26 -9.03
C SER A 182 -0.45 -13.53 -10.14
N ASP A 183 0.22 -13.20 -11.25
CA ASP A 183 -0.42 -12.51 -12.37
C ASP A 183 -1.43 -13.39 -13.11
N LEU A 184 -1.10 -14.67 -13.30
CA LEU A 184 -2.00 -15.65 -13.91
C LEU A 184 -3.22 -15.90 -13.01
N ALA A 185 -3.03 -16.00 -11.70
CA ALA A 185 -4.14 -16.04 -10.73
C ALA A 185 -5.05 -14.82 -10.90
N ARG A 186 -4.47 -13.61 -10.93
CA ARG A 186 -5.26 -12.38 -11.06
C ARG A 186 -6.02 -12.30 -12.37
N MET A 187 -5.43 -12.70 -13.50
CA MET A 187 -6.14 -12.78 -14.79
C MET A 187 -7.37 -13.68 -14.71
N ARG A 188 -7.28 -14.83 -14.04
CA ARG A 188 -8.43 -15.73 -13.82
C ARG A 188 -9.49 -15.08 -12.94
N SER A 189 -9.10 -14.42 -11.85
CA SER A 189 -10.03 -13.70 -10.97
C SER A 189 -10.76 -12.57 -11.71
N LEU A 190 -10.04 -11.78 -12.52
CA LEU A 190 -10.62 -10.71 -13.35
C LEU A 190 -11.66 -11.27 -14.33
N ALA A 191 -11.37 -12.41 -14.96
CA ALA A 191 -12.31 -13.05 -15.88
C ALA A 191 -13.56 -13.57 -15.16
N ALA A 192 -13.41 -14.10 -13.95
CA ALA A 192 -14.53 -14.57 -13.13
C ALA A 192 -15.41 -13.41 -12.63
N GLU A 193 -14.78 -12.30 -12.20
CA GLU A 193 -15.48 -11.06 -11.84
C GLU A 193 -16.26 -10.49 -13.03
N PHE A 194 -15.64 -10.49 -14.22
CA PHE A 194 -16.26 -10.00 -15.45
C PHE A 194 -17.52 -10.82 -15.81
N GLU A 195 -17.41 -12.14 -15.91
CA GLU A 195 -18.58 -12.98 -16.23
C GLU A 195 -19.66 -12.94 -15.13
N GLY A 196 -19.25 -12.80 -13.87
CA GLY A 196 -20.19 -12.64 -12.76
C GLY A 196 -20.99 -11.34 -12.84
N ALA A 197 -20.37 -10.26 -13.35
CA ALA A 197 -21.01 -8.95 -13.52
C ALA A 197 -21.81 -8.85 -14.84
N ASP A 198 -21.31 -9.46 -15.91
CA ASP A 198 -21.94 -9.49 -17.23
C ASP A 198 -21.87 -10.91 -17.86
N PRO A 199 -22.85 -11.78 -17.56
CA PRO A 199 -22.88 -13.15 -18.09
C PRO A 199 -23.03 -13.25 -19.61
N GLY A 200 -23.41 -12.15 -20.29
CA GLY A 200 -23.53 -12.06 -21.75
C GLY A 200 -22.34 -11.37 -22.42
N GLY A 201 -21.38 -10.89 -21.64
CA GLY A 201 -20.22 -10.14 -22.11
C GLY A 201 -19.31 -11.00 -22.97
N ASP A 202 -18.90 -10.46 -24.11
CA ASP A 202 -17.97 -11.13 -25.01
C ASP A 202 -16.50 -10.80 -24.67
N LEU A 203 -15.57 -11.42 -25.41
CA LEU A 203 -14.14 -11.17 -25.24
C LEU A 203 -13.78 -9.70 -25.52
N ALA A 204 -14.48 -9.01 -26.43
CA ALA A 204 -14.18 -7.62 -26.74
C ALA A 204 -14.55 -6.71 -25.57
N ALA A 205 -15.69 -6.95 -24.92
CA ALA A 205 -16.11 -6.27 -23.70
C ALA A 205 -15.12 -6.51 -22.55
N PHE A 206 -14.66 -7.74 -22.34
CA PHE A 206 -13.64 -8.05 -21.33
C PHE A 206 -12.33 -7.28 -21.57
N LEU A 207 -11.84 -7.24 -22.81
CA LEU A 207 -10.61 -6.50 -23.16
C LEU A 207 -10.77 -4.98 -22.97
N ALA A 208 -11.96 -4.44 -23.26
CA ALA A 208 -12.27 -3.04 -23.03
C ALA A 208 -12.27 -2.71 -21.52
N GLU A 209 -12.87 -3.58 -20.71
CA GLU A 209 -12.90 -3.42 -19.25
C GLU A 209 -11.49 -3.47 -18.64
N LEU A 210 -10.65 -4.43 -19.04
CA LEU A 210 -9.26 -4.49 -18.58
C LEU A 210 -8.51 -3.19 -18.91
N THR A 211 -8.73 -2.65 -20.11
CA THR A 211 -8.10 -1.40 -20.53
C THR A 211 -8.56 -0.23 -19.67
N GLN A 212 -9.82 -0.20 -19.27
CA GLN A 212 -10.38 0.81 -18.39
C GLN A 212 -9.84 0.68 -16.95
N ARG A 213 -9.89 -0.53 -16.38
CA ARG A 213 -9.42 -0.84 -15.01
C ARG A 213 -7.93 -0.54 -14.81
N PHE A 214 -7.10 -0.75 -15.83
CA PHE A 214 -5.65 -0.53 -15.78
C PHE A 214 -5.18 0.63 -16.68
N SER A 215 -6.04 1.64 -16.88
CA SER A 215 -5.70 2.77 -17.74
C SER A 215 -4.53 3.58 -17.14
N THR A 216 -3.43 3.66 -17.89
CA THR A 216 -2.15 4.30 -17.48
C THR A 216 -1.90 5.61 -18.23
N ALA A 217 -2.94 6.18 -18.87
CA ALA A 217 -2.76 7.38 -19.64
C ALA A 217 -2.39 8.51 -18.69
N HIS A 218 -1.12 8.95 -18.68
CA HIS A 218 -0.67 10.34 -18.52
C HIS A 218 0.86 10.44 -18.71
N SER A 219 1.28 11.61 -19.21
CA SER A 219 2.59 11.95 -19.79
C SER A 219 3.75 12.06 -18.78
N GLY A 220 3.85 11.15 -17.80
CA GLY A 220 4.90 11.16 -16.76
C GLY A 220 4.58 12.01 -15.51
N ARG A 221 3.33 12.46 -15.36
CA ARG A 221 2.85 13.33 -14.26
C ARG A 221 1.95 12.58 -13.28
N GLY A 222 2.41 11.43 -12.79
CA GLY A 222 1.62 10.54 -11.95
C GLY A 222 2.45 9.85 -10.87
N VAL A 223 1.74 9.28 -9.90
CA VAL A 223 2.30 8.51 -8.78
C VAL A 223 3.22 7.41 -9.30
N ASN A 224 4.44 7.33 -8.78
CA ASN A 224 5.41 6.34 -9.20
C ASN A 224 5.17 5.01 -8.46
N LEU A 225 4.84 3.96 -9.20
CA LEU A 225 4.81 2.58 -8.72
C LEU A 225 6.09 1.87 -9.16
N LEU A 226 6.90 1.43 -8.21
CA LEU A 226 8.18 0.78 -8.50
C LEU A 226 8.66 -0.09 -7.36
N THR A 227 9.55 -1.04 -7.67
CA THR A 227 10.21 -1.84 -6.64
C THR A 227 11.25 -1.05 -5.86
N TYR A 228 11.57 -1.51 -4.63
CA TYR A 228 12.70 -0.97 -3.85
C TYR A 228 14.01 -0.97 -4.65
N HIS A 229 14.24 -1.99 -5.47
CA HIS A 229 15.43 -2.11 -6.32
C HIS A 229 15.51 -0.99 -7.36
N ARG A 230 14.41 -0.67 -8.04
CA ARG A 230 14.34 0.43 -9.01
C ARG A 230 14.39 1.81 -8.38
N ALA A 231 13.99 1.92 -7.12
CA ALA A 231 14.02 3.19 -6.42
C ALA A 231 15.44 3.66 -6.10
N LYS A 232 16.43 2.78 -6.17
CA LYS A 232 17.83 3.14 -5.92
C LYS A 232 18.30 4.23 -6.89
N GLY A 233 18.81 5.32 -6.33
CA GLY A 233 19.24 6.50 -7.08
C GLY A 233 18.14 7.55 -7.26
N LEU A 234 16.87 7.19 -7.10
CA LEU A 234 15.74 8.11 -7.12
C LEU A 234 15.50 8.76 -5.74
N GLU A 235 14.65 9.77 -5.73
CA GLU A 235 14.16 10.48 -4.54
C GLU A 235 12.80 11.09 -4.86
N PHE A 236 11.96 11.21 -3.84
CA PHE A 236 10.57 11.65 -3.95
C PHE A 236 10.21 12.46 -2.70
N ASP A 237 9.35 13.46 -2.83
CA ASP A 237 8.85 14.22 -1.68
C ASP A 237 8.06 13.34 -0.71
N ALA A 238 7.28 12.39 -1.23
CA ALA A 238 6.53 11.42 -0.43
C ALA A 238 6.78 9.97 -0.86
N VAL A 239 7.00 9.09 0.12
CA VAL A 239 7.20 7.66 -0.12
C VAL A 239 6.28 6.82 0.78
N PHE A 240 5.62 5.86 0.15
CA PHE A 240 4.79 4.84 0.80
C PHE A 240 5.48 3.49 0.73
N LEU A 241 5.61 2.83 1.87
CA LEU A 241 6.18 1.50 2.04
C LEU A 241 5.09 0.55 2.56
N PRO A 242 4.16 0.09 1.68
CA PRO A 242 3.14 -0.88 2.06
C PRO A 242 3.72 -2.29 2.22
N ARG A 243 2.88 -3.20 2.73
CA ARG A 243 3.18 -4.64 2.80
C ARG A 243 4.47 -4.95 3.57
N LEU A 244 4.71 -4.24 4.68
CA LEU A 244 5.80 -4.58 5.60
C LEU A 244 5.46 -5.83 6.41
N VAL A 245 5.48 -6.97 5.72
CA VAL A 245 5.08 -8.30 6.20
C VAL A 245 6.26 -9.26 6.09
N ASP A 246 6.39 -10.15 7.08
CA ASP A 246 7.37 -11.22 7.10
C ASP A 246 7.07 -12.26 6.00
N GLY A 247 8.02 -12.49 5.10
CA GLY A 247 7.81 -13.27 3.86
C GLY A 247 7.75 -12.40 2.60
N GLU A 248 7.35 -11.13 2.74
CA GLU A 248 7.48 -10.11 1.69
C GLU A 248 8.76 -9.31 1.87
N LEU A 249 8.96 -8.71 3.05
CA LEU A 249 10.19 -7.98 3.38
C LEU A 249 10.55 -8.29 4.84
N PRO A 250 11.42 -9.28 5.11
CA PRO A 250 12.31 -9.95 4.15
C PRO A 250 11.60 -11.00 3.28
N PHE A 251 12.01 -11.07 2.00
CA PHE A 251 11.43 -11.99 1.02
C PHE A 251 11.72 -13.46 1.32
N ARG A 252 10.68 -14.30 1.29
CA ARG A 252 10.77 -15.76 1.34
C ARG A 252 9.66 -16.40 0.48
N SER A 253 10.04 -17.30 -0.41
CA SER A 253 9.11 -18.08 -1.24
C SER A 253 9.71 -19.46 -1.52
N GLY A 254 8.93 -20.54 -1.36
CA GLY A 254 9.44 -21.90 -1.52
C GLY A 254 10.68 -22.15 -0.65
N ARG A 255 11.77 -22.57 -1.29
CA ARG A 255 13.10 -22.72 -0.71
C ARG A 255 13.93 -21.43 -0.77
N ALA A 256 13.52 -20.47 -1.60
CA ALA A 256 14.20 -19.19 -1.71
C ALA A 256 13.98 -18.33 -0.45
N LYS A 257 15.09 -17.91 0.14
CA LYS A 257 15.13 -16.99 1.27
C LYS A 257 16.17 -15.93 0.94
N ALA A 258 15.72 -14.68 0.78
CA ALA A 258 16.64 -13.57 0.58
C ALA A 258 17.49 -13.37 1.85
N ASP A 259 18.73 -12.93 1.69
CA ASP A 259 19.60 -12.58 2.82
C ASP A 259 18.91 -11.47 3.65
N PRO A 260 18.54 -11.73 4.92
CA PRO A 260 17.90 -10.72 5.76
C PRO A 260 18.72 -9.44 5.89
N GLN A 261 20.05 -9.52 5.79
CA GLN A 261 20.91 -8.35 5.83
C GLN A 261 20.79 -7.50 4.55
N GLU A 262 20.64 -8.13 3.39
CA GLU A 262 20.36 -7.45 2.13
C GLU A 262 18.97 -6.84 2.11
N GLU A 263 17.95 -7.58 2.55
CA GLU A 263 16.56 -7.09 2.64
C GLU A 263 16.46 -5.90 3.62
N ARG A 264 17.25 -5.89 4.70
CA ARG A 264 17.37 -4.75 5.59
C ARG A 264 18.00 -3.52 4.90
N ARG A 265 19.03 -3.73 4.07
CA ARG A 265 19.61 -2.67 3.24
C ARG A 265 18.61 -2.16 2.20
N LEU A 266 17.74 -3.03 1.69
CA LEU A 266 16.68 -2.69 0.76
C LEU A 266 15.63 -1.78 1.42
N LEU A 267 15.16 -2.12 2.63
CA LEU A 267 14.27 -1.27 3.42
C LEU A 267 14.92 0.10 3.74
N TYR A 268 16.19 0.10 4.16
CA TYR A 268 16.93 1.35 4.40
C TYR A 268 17.01 2.23 3.15
N VAL A 269 17.21 1.63 1.97
CA VAL A 269 17.17 2.37 0.71
C VAL A 269 15.79 2.98 0.49
N GLY A 270 14.72 2.21 0.69
CA GLY A 270 13.33 2.68 0.58
C GLY A 270 13.02 3.88 1.48
N ILE A 271 13.36 3.81 2.77
CA ILE A 271 13.19 4.90 3.73
C ILE A 271 13.93 6.16 3.26
N THR A 272 15.19 6.01 2.83
CA THR A 272 16.02 7.13 2.36
C THR A 272 15.72 7.61 0.94
N ARG A 273 14.63 7.12 0.32
CA ARG A 273 14.07 7.73 -0.90
C ARG A 273 13.16 8.92 -0.58
N ALA A 274 12.59 8.96 0.61
CA ALA A 274 11.73 10.05 1.05
C ALA A 274 12.54 11.31 1.35
N ARG A 275 12.16 12.45 0.76
CA ARG A 275 12.65 13.76 1.18
C ARG A 275 11.91 14.26 2.41
N ARG A 276 10.57 14.20 2.42
CA ARG A 276 9.75 14.83 3.48
C ARG A 276 8.71 13.92 4.12
N TYR A 277 7.86 13.27 3.34
CA TYR A 277 6.78 12.43 3.87
C TYR A 277 7.13 10.95 3.73
N LEU A 278 6.95 10.19 4.80
CA LEU A 278 7.21 8.75 4.81
C LEU A 278 6.06 8.02 5.50
N PHE A 279 5.51 7.03 4.79
CA PHE A 279 4.44 6.18 5.28
C PHE A 279 4.89 4.72 5.26
N LEU A 280 4.64 4.01 6.37
CA LEU A 280 4.92 2.59 6.54
C LEU A 280 3.61 1.91 6.96
N THR A 281 3.17 0.90 6.21
CA THR A 281 1.94 0.16 6.53
C THR A 281 2.14 -1.34 6.47
N TRP A 282 1.34 -2.06 7.25
CA TRP A 282 1.29 -3.51 7.25
C TRP A 282 -0.09 -4.02 7.68
N PRO A 283 -0.62 -5.06 7.03
CA PRO A 283 -1.88 -5.69 7.44
C PRO A 283 -1.73 -6.49 8.74
N VAL A 284 -2.83 -6.55 9.52
CA VAL A 284 -3.00 -7.38 10.73
C VAL A 284 -4.23 -8.29 10.60
N ASP A 285 -4.29 -9.01 9.49
CA ASP A 285 -5.39 -9.91 9.09
C ASP A 285 -5.38 -11.28 9.81
N GLY A 286 -4.46 -11.48 10.75
CA GLY A 286 -4.26 -12.74 11.47
C GLY A 286 -3.58 -13.85 10.66
N ARG A 287 -3.33 -13.63 9.36
CA ARG A 287 -2.63 -14.56 8.46
C ARG A 287 -1.18 -14.13 8.28
N SER A 288 -0.98 -12.84 8.09
CA SER A 288 0.30 -12.20 7.83
C SER A 288 0.97 -11.79 9.14
N ARG A 289 2.26 -12.11 9.29
CA ARG A 289 3.07 -11.61 10.41
C ARG A 289 3.73 -10.29 10.00
N PRO A 290 3.73 -9.25 10.84
CA PRO A 290 4.45 -8.01 10.54
C PRO A 290 5.93 -8.26 10.28
N SER A 291 6.55 -7.43 9.44
CA SER A 291 7.99 -7.50 9.16
C SER A 291 8.80 -7.37 10.44
N PRO A 292 9.80 -8.25 10.69
CA PRO A 292 10.68 -8.12 11.86
C PRO A 292 11.48 -6.81 11.85
N PHE A 293 11.62 -6.15 10.69
CA PHE A 293 12.33 -4.88 10.60
C PHE A 293 11.56 -3.72 11.26
N LEU A 294 10.25 -3.85 11.49
CA LEU A 294 9.48 -2.86 12.24
C LEU A 294 9.99 -2.76 13.69
N ASP A 295 10.14 -3.90 14.37
CA ASP A 295 10.66 -3.96 15.73
C ASP A 295 12.10 -3.47 15.81
N GLU A 296 12.92 -3.78 14.79
CA GLU A 296 14.28 -3.27 14.71
C GLU A 296 14.35 -1.74 14.65
N MET A 297 13.38 -1.08 14.00
CA MET A 297 13.24 0.37 13.96
C MET A 297 12.54 0.96 15.20
N GLY A 298 12.18 0.12 16.17
CA GLY A 298 11.43 0.52 17.36
C GLY A 298 9.98 0.91 17.07
N ILE A 299 9.43 0.45 15.93
CA ILE A 299 8.00 0.58 15.64
C ILE A 299 7.31 -0.61 16.30
N SER A 300 6.35 -0.33 17.19
CA SER A 300 5.56 -1.40 17.81
C SER A 300 4.75 -2.13 16.74
N SER A 301 5.28 -3.26 16.27
CA SER A 301 4.63 -4.12 15.27
C SER A 301 3.51 -4.97 15.88
N ALA A 302 3.53 -5.10 17.21
CA ALA A 302 2.49 -5.74 17.98
C ALA A 302 1.18 -4.95 17.85
N GLY A 303 0.35 -5.38 16.91
CA GLY A 303 -1.06 -5.54 17.22
C GLY A 303 -1.15 -6.64 18.28
N ALA A 304 -1.05 -6.29 19.56
CA ALA A 304 -1.39 -7.25 20.60
C ALA A 304 -2.90 -7.55 20.49
N PRO A 305 -3.35 -8.82 20.40
CA PRO A 305 -4.51 -9.20 21.16
C PRO A 305 -4.06 -9.21 22.62
N ALA A 306 -4.08 -8.05 23.28
CA ALA A 306 -3.89 -8.01 24.71
C ALA A 306 -5.09 -8.72 25.34
N ARG A 307 -4.89 -9.96 25.82
CA ARG A 307 -5.65 -10.48 26.94
C ARG A 307 -5.32 -9.60 28.14
N SER A 308 -5.93 -8.43 28.27
CA SER A 308 -5.97 -7.71 29.54
C SER A 308 -7.12 -8.27 30.37
N SER A 309 -6.77 -8.92 31.46
CA SER A 309 -7.66 -9.16 32.60
C SER A 309 -8.01 -7.83 33.26
N ALA A 310 -9.01 -7.16 32.71
CA ALA A 310 -9.86 -6.14 33.31
C ALA A 310 -11.21 -6.26 32.57
N PRO A 311 -12.36 -6.07 33.23
CA PRO A 311 -13.62 -6.66 32.78
C PRO A 311 -13.96 -6.21 31.36
N ARG A 312 -14.02 -7.19 30.45
CA ARG A 312 -14.53 -7.05 29.09
C ARG A 312 -16.00 -6.63 29.18
N VAL A 313 -16.31 -5.41 28.74
CA VAL A 313 -17.58 -5.19 28.06
C VAL A 313 -17.32 -5.57 26.61
N ALA A 314 -17.90 -6.70 26.20
CA ALA A 314 -17.85 -7.15 24.82
C ALA A 314 -18.58 -6.12 23.95
N VAL A 315 -17.87 -5.47 23.02
CA VAL A 315 -18.54 -4.83 21.87
C VAL A 315 -18.76 -5.93 20.84
N THR A 316 -19.82 -6.69 21.06
CA THR A 316 -20.49 -7.45 20.01
C THR A 316 -21.05 -6.47 19.00
N VAL A 317 -20.68 -6.63 17.73
CA VAL A 317 -21.41 -6.09 16.58
C VAL A 317 -22.75 -6.83 16.50
N GLU A 318 -23.64 -6.55 17.43
CA GLU A 318 -25.07 -6.86 17.37
C GLU A 318 -25.80 -5.90 18.31
N ARG A 319 -26.26 -4.78 17.72
CA ARG A 319 -27.29 -3.81 18.14
C ARG A 319 -26.83 -2.39 17.83
N GLY A 320 -26.87 -2.03 16.56
CA GLY A 320 -27.21 -0.65 16.24
C GLY A 320 -28.62 -0.41 16.79
N GLY A 321 -28.73 0.33 17.89
CA GLY A 321 -30.03 0.69 18.46
C GLY A 321 -30.84 1.57 17.51
N ALA A 322 -32.07 1.92 17.89
CA ALA A 322 -32.97 2.75 17.08
C ALA A 322 -32.29 4.06 16.60
N LEU A 323 -31.46 4.70 17.44
CA LEU A 323 -30.67 5.86 17.05
C LEU A 323 -29.70 5.62 15.90
N PHE A 324 -29.01 4.49 15.87
CA PHE A 324 -28.07 4.17 14.80
C PHE A 324 -28.79 3.99 13.46
N ASP A 325 -29.95 3.33 13.46
CA ASP A 325 -30.76 3.16 12.27
C ASP A 325 -31.31 4.49 11.75
N ARG A 326 -31.78 5.37 12.65
CA ARG A 326 -32.19 6.75 12.30
C ARG A 326 -31.04 7.56 11.71
N LEU A 327 -29.83 7.43 12.26
CA LEU A 327 -28.64 8.09 11.74
C LEU A 327 -28.23 7.56 10.35
N LYS A 328 -28.40 6.25 10.10
CA LYS A 328 -28.16 5.66 8.77
C LYS A 328 -29.17 6.14 7.74
N GLU A 329 -30.44 6.23 8.12
CA GLU A 329 -31.51 6.73 7.26
C GLU A 329 -31.28 8.20 6.91
N TRP A 330 -31.03 9.06 7.90
CA TRP A 330 -30.69 10.45 7.68
C TRP A 330 -29.48 10.63 6.76
N ARG A 331 -28.41 9.85 6.98
CA ARG A 331 -27.21 9.91 6.12
C ARG A 331 -27.55 9.57 4.67
N ARG A 332 -28.42 8.58 4.44
CA ARG A 332 -28.86 8.17 3.09
C ARG A 332 -29.59 9.32 2.39
N GLU A 333 -30.51 9.98 3.08
CA GLU A 333 -31.26 11.13 2.56
C GLU A 333 -30.35 12.33 2.28
N ARG A 334 -29.45 12.66 3.22
CA ARG A 334 -28.47 13.75 3.07
C ARG A 334 -27.52 13.52 1.90
N ALA A 335 -27.00 12.30 1.77
CA ALA A 335 -26.11 11.92 0.68
C ALA A 335 -26.80 12.04 -0.69
N GLN A 336 -28.07 11.65 -0.77
CA GLN A 336 -28.89 11.79 -1.98
C GLN A 336 -29.15 13.27 -2.32
N ALA A 337 -29.45 14.11 -1.33
CA ALA A 337 -29.65 15.54 -1.51
C ALA A 337 -28.36 16.26 -1.98
N ASP A 338 -27.21 15.85 -1.44
CA ASP A 338 -25.91 16.44 -1.74
C ASP A 338 -25.26 15.83 -3.00
N GLY A 339 -25.86 14.81 -3.62
CA GLY A 339 -25.35 14.16 -4.83
C GLY A 339 -24.02 13.41 -4.62
N VAL A 340 -23.74 12.98 -3.39
CA VAL A 340 -22.48 12.30 -3.01
C VAL A 340 -22.75 10.92 -2.42
N PRO A 341 -21.81 9.96 -2.51
CA PRO A 341 -21.95 8.68 -1.84
C PRO A 341 -22.09 8.81 -0.31
N ALA A 342 -22.89 7.94 0.33
CA ALA A 342 -23.22 8.05 1.77
C ALA A 342 -22.00 8.10 2.71
N TYR A 343 -20.93 7.39 2.38
CA TYR A 343 -19.70 7.38 3.18
C TYR A 343 -18.99 8.76 3.21
N VAL A 344 -19.24 9.63 2.22
CA VAL A 344 -18.70 11.00 2.17
C VAL A 344 -19.29 11.86 3.29
N VAL A 345 -20.57 11.64 3.63
CA VAL A 345 -21.24 12.27 4.78
C VAL A 345 -20.66 11.70 6.07
N PHE A 346 -20.87 10.42 6.37
CA PHE A 346 -20.23 9.70 7.49
C PHE A 346 -20.06 8.20 7.20
N HIS A 347 -19.02 7.55 7.75
CA HIS A 347 -18.90 6.09 7.71
C HIS A 347 -19.82 5.43 8.76
N ASP A 348 -20.23 4.18 8.53
CA ASP A 348 -21.08 3.43 9.48
C ASP A 348 -20.43 3.35 10.87
N ARG A 349 -19.11 3.21 10.94
CA ARG A 349 -18.37 3.23 12.20
C ARG A 349 -18.52 4.56 12.96
N THR A 350 -18.46 5.69 12.25
CA THR A 350 -18.63 7.02 12.84
C THR A 350 -20.06 7.20 13.37
N LEU A 351 -21.08 6.76 12.60
CA LEU A 351 -22.47 6.80 13.07
C LEU A 351 -22.71 5.89 14.28
N ALA A 352 -22.06 4.73 14.32
CA ALA A 352 -22.16 3.80 15.45
C ALA A 352 -21.55 4.40 16.71
N GLU A 353 -20.40 5.07 16.58
CA GLU A 353 -19.73 5.75 17.69
C GLU A 353 -20.54 6.97 18.18
N ILE A 354 -21.20 7.71 17.29
CA ILE A 354 -22.13 8.80 17.65
C ILE A 354 -23.33 8.24 18.43
N ALA A 355 -23.92 7.14 17.95
CA ALA A 355 -25.07 6.52 18.60
C ALA A 355 -24.73 5.92 19.97
N GLU A 356 -23.55 5.29 20.09
CA GLU A 356 -23.07 4.69 21.34
C GLU A 356 -22.72 5.75 22.39
N ARG A 357 -22.13 6.87 21.97
CA ARG A 357 -21.79 7.98 22.88
C ARG A 357 -22.98 8.89 23.19
N GLN A 358 -24.05 8.83 22.41
CA GLN A 358 -25.18 9.76 22.47
C GLN A 358 -24.71 11.22 22.54
N CYS A 359 -23.85 11.62 21.61
CA CYS A 359 -23.22 12.96 21.57
C CYS A 359 -24.27 14.07 21.72
N LYS A 360 -24.09 14.96 22.72
CA LYS A 360 -25.09 15.98 23.08
C LYS A 360 -24.75 17.36 22.57
N ASP A 361 -23.49 17.58 22.20
CA ASP A 361 -23.02 18.86 21.69
C ASP A 361 -21.97 18.71 20.58
N ARG A 362 -21.56 19.85 20.02
CA ARG A 362 -20.54 19.91 18.97
C ARG A 362 -19.17 19.42 19.46
N ALA A 363 -18.86 19.53 20.76
CA ALA A 363 -17.58 19.08 21.30
C ALA A 363 -17.54 17.55 21.38
N ASP A 364 -18.64 16.91 21.76
CA ASP A 364 -18.80 15.46 21.74
C ASP A 364 -18.62 14.90 20.32
N LEU A 365 -19.25 15.55 19.33
CA LEU A 365 -19.10 15.17 17.92
C LEU A 365 -17.67 15.35 17.42
N ALA A 366 -16.98 16.43 17.80
CA ALA A 366 -15.60 16.68 17.42
C ALA A 366 -14.62 15.62 17.97
N ALA A 367 -14.97 14.98 19.09
CA ALA A 367 -14.21 13.90 19.70
C ALA A 367 -14.47 12.52 19.05
N VAL A 368 -15.38 12.42 18.08
CA VAL A 368 -15.66 11.18 17.34
C VAL A 368 -14.74 11.05 16.12
N SER A 369 -14.15 9.87 15.96
CA SER A 369 -13.27 9.58 14.83
C SER A 369 -14.01 9.68 13.48
N GLY A 370 -13.50 10.51 12.58
CA GLY A 370 -14.08 10.77 11.26
C GLY A 370 -14.99 11.99 11.18
N VAL A 371 -15.16 12.74 12.27
CA VAL A 371 -15.90 14.01 12.32
C VAL A 371 -14.91 15.20 12.34
N GLY A 372 -14.49 15.64 11.15
CA GLY A 372 -13.59 16.79 11.01
C GLY A 372 -14.31 18.15 11.04
N PRO A 373 -13.57 19.28 11.09
CA PRO A 373 -14.14 20.63 11.20
C PRO A 373 -15.18 20.95 10.12
N ALA A 374 -14.91 20.58 8.87
CA ALA A 374 -15.85 20.78 7.76
C ALA A 374 -17.15 19.97 7.91
N LYS A 375 -17.10 18.79 8.53
CA LYS A 375 -18.29 17.97 8.79
C LYS A 375 -19.08 18.47 10.01
N LEU A 376 -18.38 19.02 11.02
CA LEU A 376 -19.03 19.69 12.15
C LEU A 376 -19.78 20.94 11.70
N GLU A 377 -19.18 21.73 10.81
CA GLU A 377 -19.83 22.92 10.28
C GLU A 377 -21.07 22.56 9.46
N ARG A 378 -20.97 21.51 8.64
CA ARG A 378 -22.01 21.16 7.67
C ARG A 378 -23.14 20.28 8.22
N TYR A 379 -22.86 19.42 9.19
CA TYR A 379 -23.79 18.35 9.59
C TYR A 379 -24.09 18.28 11.10
N ALA A 380 -23.38 19.03 11.96
CA ALA A 380 -23.52 18.85 13.40
C ALA A 380 -24.93 19.15 13.91
N ASP A 381 -25.59 20.21 13.43
CA ASP A 381 -26.92 20.59 13.94
C ASP A 381 -27.98 19.52 13.62
N GLU A 382 -27.91 18.91 12.43
CA GLU A 382 -28.82 17.83 12.02
C GLU A 382 -28.59 16.54 12.80
N VAL A 383 -27.32 16.15 12.99
CA VAL A 383 -26.95 14.95 13.75
C VAL A 383 -27.37 15.10 15.21
N LEU A 384 -27.11 16.26 15.83
CA LEU A 384 -27.50 16.51 17.23
C LEU A 384 -29.03 16.53 17.39
N ALA A 385 -29.78 17.02 16.41
CA ALA A 385 -31.24 16.96 16.44
C ALA A 385 -31.76 15.51 16.43
N ILE A 386 -31.11 14.61 15.68
CA ILE A 386 -31.48 13.18 15.62
C ILE A 386 -31.10 12.45 16.92
N VAL A 387 -29.97 12.81 17.52
CA VAL A 387 -29.53 12.25 18.81
C VAL A 387 -30.43 12.72 19.95
N ALA A 388 -30.87 13.99 19.94
CA ALA A 388 -31.76 14.55 20.96
C ALA A 388 -33.23 14.06 20.86
N ALA A 389 -33.59 13.41 19.75
CA ALA A 389 -34.91 12.81 19.54
C ALA A 389 -34.98 11.33 19.97
N ASP A 390 -33.93 10.79 20.60
CA ASP A 390 -33.95 9.55 21.40
C ASP A 390 -33.95 9.91 22.89
#